data_AF-A0A1N6UHX8-F1
#
_entry.id   AF-A0A1N6UHX8-F1
#
_cell.length_a   1.000
_cell.length_b   1.000
_cell.length_c   1.000
_cell.angle_alpha   90.00
_cell.angle_beta   90.00
_cell.angle_gamma   90.00
#
_symmetry.space_group_name_H-M   'P 1'
#
loop_
_entity.id
_entity.type
_entity.pdbx_description
1 polymer ?
#
loop_
_entity_poly.entity_id
_entity_poly.type
_entity_poly.pdbx_seq_one_letter_code
_entity_poly.pdbx_strand_id
1 'polypeptide(L)'
;MIQDKVLDFLYERAAPLFTAARFFCFSGSVFWITDSFSLVWDFEFWASSSSDAGARFLDVFFSISVAEFLLLLISSFLAVPILVRWILLMLSRREVSRIAYKDCLRDIHDSVSDLNADQVKVAVRDAYPKAALAERKIKRVIDITEVYAFSLLFFFYEFLAGRSGGAFTFLLIPFPLVVYLLVQRLLFFYARHIYYCKCVAARFAKFRI
;
A
#
# COMPACT_ATOMS: atom_id res chain seq x y z
N MET A 1 -21.32 8.14 23.59
CA MET A 1 -21.52 6.68 23.62
C MET A 1 -21.92 6.05 22.28
N ILE A 2 -22.98 6.50 21.57
CA ILE A 2 -23.26 6.02 20.19
C ILE A 2 -22.31 6.67 19.18
N GLN A 3 -22.01 7.96 19.35
CA GLN A 3 -21.01 8.67 18.51
C GLN A 3 -19.61 8.07 18.67
N ASP A 4 -19.18 7.70 19.87
CA ASP A 4 -17.88 7.04 20.09
C ASP A 4 -17.81 5.66 19.43
N LYS A 5 -18.91 4.88 19.43
CA LYS A 5 -18.96 3.59 18.72
C LYS A 5 -19.00 3.73 17.20
N VAL A 6 -19.60 4.80 16.68
CA VAL A 6 -19.60 5.11 15.25
C VAL A 6 -18.22 5.63 14.83
N LEU A 7 -17.57 6.45 15.66
CA LEU A 7 -16.19 6.90 15.46
C LEU A 7 -15.22 5.74 15.56
N ASP A 8 -15.33 4.84 16.54
CA ASP A 8 -14.49 3.63 16.66
C ASP A 8 -14.72 2.67 15.49
N PHE A 9 -15.96 2.49 15.03
CA PHE A 9 -16.24 1.69 13.82
C PHE A 9 -15.70 2.34 12.55
N LEU A 10 -15.83 3.67 12.43
CA LEU A 10 -15.21 4.44 11.37
C LEU A 10 -13.69 4.44 11.51
N TYR A 11 -13.11 4.39 12.70
CA TYR A 11 -11.66 4.39 12.94
C TYR A 11 -11.07 2.99 12.66
N GLU A 12 -11.74 1.92 13.06
CA GLU A 12 -11.35 0.54 12.74
C GLU A 12 -11.50 0.22 11.25
N ARG A 13 -12.55 0.76 10.59
CA ARG A 13 -12.72 0.63 9.13
C ARG A 13 -11.95 1.67 8.31
N ALA A 14 -11.59 2.82 8.89
CA ALA A 14 -10.84 3.87 8.21
C ALA A 14 -9.35 3.87 8.52
N ALA A 15 -8.86 3.12 9.51
CA ALA A 15 -7.45 2.80 9.67
C ALA A 15 -6.83 2.16 8.41
N PRO A 16 -7.56 1.32 7.63
CA PRO A 16 -7.14 0.92 6.29
C PRO A 16 -7.56 1.89 5.17
N LEU A 17 -8.36 2.95 5.43
CA LEU A 17 -8.71 4.01 4.46
C LEU A 17 -7.71 5.17 4.44
N PHE A 18 -7.23 5.62 5.59
CA PHE A 18 -6.25 6.70 5.76
C PHE A 18 -4.85 6.12 5.91
N THR A 19 -4.18 5.84 4.79
CA THR A 19 -2.75 5.51 4.79
C THR A 19 -1.93 6.76 4.50
N ALA A 20 -0.69 6.80 5.01
CA ALA A 20 0.25 7.87 4.68
C ALA A 20 0.47 7.99 3.17
N ALA A 21 0.42 6.87 2.44
CA ALA A 21 0.51 6.85 0.99
C ALA A 21 -0.64 7.60 0.30
N ARG A 22 -1.88 7.41 0.76
CA ARG A 22 -3.07 8.09 0.19
C ARG A 22 -3.10 9.57 0.55
N PHE A 23 -2.72 9.91 1.77
CA PHE A 23 -2.54 11.32 2.15
C PHE A 23 -1.44 11.99 1.34
N PHE A 24 -0.33 11.29 1.10
CA PHE A 24 0.75 11.77 0.24
C PHE A 24 0.29 11.97 -1.21
N CYS A 25 -0.49 11.02 -1.76
CA CYS A 25 -1.09 11.16 -3.08
C CYS A 25 -2.01 12.39 -3.17
N PHE A 26 -2.93 12.52 -2.23
CA PHE A 26 -3.87 13.63 -2.15
C PHE A 26 -3.13 14.98 -2.04
N SER A 27 -2.32 15.15 -1.00
CA SER A 27 -1.58 16.40 -0.76
C SER A 27 -0.62 16.72 -1.91
N GLY A 28 0.10 15.72 -2.43
CA GLY A 28 1.01 15.89 -3.57
C GLY A 28 0.29 16.35 -4.84
N SER A 29 -0.89 15.79 -5.12
CA SER A 29 -1.72 16.23 -6.27
C SER A 29 -2.30 17.63 -6.09
N VAL A 30 -2.69 18.00 -4.86
CA VAL A 30 -3.14 19.35 -4.53
C VAL A 30 -2.04 20.36 -4.81
N PHE A 31 -0.83 20.12 -4.31
CA PHE A 31 0.32 21.00 -4.56
C PHE A 31 0.72 21.09 -6.03
N TRP A 32 0.50 20.01 -6.79
CA TRP A 32 0.76 19.99 -8.23
C TRP A 32 -0.23 20.88 -8.98
N ILE A 33 -1.54 20.74 -8.72
CA ILE A 33 -2.57 21.52 -9.42
C ILE A 33 -2.44 23.02 -9.14
N THR A 34 -2.02 23.40 -7.94
CA THR A 34 -1.91 24.81 -7.54
C THR A 34 -0.56 25.45 -7.85
N ASP A 35 0.33 24.73 -8.57
CA ASP A 35 1.72 25.14 -8.84
C ASP A 35 2.48 25.61 -7.58
N SER A 36 2.03 25.16 -6.40
CA SER A 36 2.53 25.63 -5.11
C SER A 36 3.71 24.79 -4.60
N PHE A 37 4.21 23.87 -5.44
CA PHE A 37 5.35 23.03 -5.12
C PHE A 37 6.63 23.85 -4.94
N SER A 38 6.82 24.91 -5.75
CA SER A 38 7.92 25.86 -5.62
C SER A 38 7.83 26.66 -4.31
N LEU A 39 6.61 27.10 -3.94
CA LEU A 39 6.36 27.83 -2.69
C LEU A 39 6.70 27.03 -1.43
N VAL A 40 6.58 25.69 -1.48
CA VAL A 40 6.96 24.79 -0.36
C VAL A 40 8.46 24.47 -0.39
N TRP A 41 9.05 24.32 -1.59
CA TRP A 41 10.47 24.00 -1.75
C TRP A 41 11.38 25.19 -1.43
N ASP A 42 10.96 26.39 -1.83
CA ASP A 42 11.63 27.66 -1.56
C ASP A 42 11.28 28.22 -0.17
N PHE A 43 10.48 27.48 0.61
CA PHE A 43 10.13 27.86 1.96
C PHE A 43 11.35 27.70 2.88
N GLU A 44 11.99 28.82 3.22
CA GLU A 44 13.00 28.87 4.28
C GLU A 44 12.31 28.60 5.64
N PHE A 45 12.18 27.31 5.97
CA PHE A 45 11.63 26.83 7.24
C PHE A 45 12.34 27.46 8.47
N TRP A 46 13.57 27.93 8.28
CA TRP A 46 14.39 28.56 9.32
C TRP A 46 14.09 30.05 9.55
N ALA A 47 13.39 30.72 8.63
CA ALA A 47 13.13 32.17 8.67
C ALA A 47 11.68 32.54 9.06
N SER A 48 10.75 31.58 9.08
CA SER A 48 9.32 31.82 9.29
C SER A 48 8.73 30.96 10.41
N SER A 49 7.62 31.43 11.00
CA SER A 49 6.95 30.73 12.10
C SER A 49 6.18 29.51 11.59
N SER A 50 6.04 28.46 12.41
CA SER A 50 5.24 27.27 12.07
C SER A 50 3.76 27.59 11.81
N SER A 51 3.26 28.70 12.36
CA SER A 51 1.92 29.23 12.08
C SER A 51 1.78 29.80 10.67
N ASP A 52 2.80 30.50 10.16
CA ASP A 52 2.77 31.08 8.81
C ASP A 52 2.84 29.99 7.73
N ALA A 53 3.62 28.94 7.98
CA ALA A 53 3.66 27.75 7.14
C ALA A 53 2.28 27.05 7.09
N GLY A 54 1.61 26.94 8.23
CA GLY A 54 0.28 26.35 8.33
C GLY A 54 -0.82 27.14 7.61
N ALA A 55 -0.79 28.47 7.70
CA ALA A 55 -1.74 29.34 6.99
C ALA A 55 -1.59 29.22 5.47
N ARG A 56 -0.36 29.29 4.96
CA ARG A 56 -0.08 29.11 3.52
C ARG A 56 -0.47 27.72 3.02
N PHE A 57 -0.26 26.69 3.84
CA PHE A 57 -0.71 25.33 3.53
C PHE A 57 -2.23 25.29 3.34
N LEU A 58 -3.00 25.90 4.25
CA LEU A 58 -4.46 25.94 4.15
C LEU A 58 -4.95 26.75 2.94
N ASP A 59 -4.32 27.88 2.62
CA ASP A 59 -4.65 28.69 1.44
C ASP A 59 -4.50 27.90 0.13
N VAL A 60 -3.53 27.00 0.06
CA VAL A 60 -3.35 26.08 -1.09
C VAL A 60 -4.51 25.09 -1.22
N PHE A 61 -5.11 24.63 -0.12
CA PHE A 61 -6.30 23.77 -0.21
C PHE A 61 -7.56 24.55 -0.61
N PHE A 62 -7.67 25.82 -0.24
CA PHE A 62 -8.81 26.67 -0.58
C PHE A 62 -8.72 27.30 -1.97
N SER A 63 -7.56 27.26 -2.63
CA SER A 63 -7.39 27.78 -4.00
C SER A 63 -7.88 26.82 -5.09
N ILE A 64 -8.10 25.54 -4.76
CA ILE A 64 -8.61 24.52 -5.68
C ILE A 64 -10.14 24.60 -5.77
N SER A 65 -10.69 24.35 -6.96
CA SER A 65 -12.15 24.26 -7.11
C SER A 65 -12.72 23.10 -6.29
N VAL A 66 -13.93 23.28 -5.72
CA VAL A 66 -14.58 22.22 -4.92
C VAL A 66 -14.71 20.91 -5.69
N ALA A 67 -14.93 20.98 -7.02
CA ALA A 67 -15.02 19.81 -7.88
C ALA A 67 -13.69 19.05 -7.99
N GLU A 68 -12.57 19.76 -8.21
CA GLU A 68 -11.23 19.15 -8.26
C GLU A 68 -10.82 18.58 -6.90
N PHE A 69 -11.08 19.30 -5.81
CA PHE A 69 -10.83 18.82 -4.46
C PHE A 69 -11.56 17.50 -4.18
N LEU A 70 -12.87 17.44 -4.48
CA LEU A 70 -13.66 16.22 -4.29
C LEU A 70 -13.19 15.08 -5.18
N LEU A 71 -12.78 15.37 -6.42
CA LEU A 71 -12.24 14.38 -7.34
C LEU A 71 -10.92 13.80 -6.83
N LEU A 72 -10.00 14.64 -6.35
CA LEU A 72 -8.73 14.21 -5.73
C LEU A 72 -8.98 13.40 -4.46
N LEU A 73 -9.94 13.80 -3.63
CA LEU A 73 -10.30 13.10 -2.41
C LEU A 73 -10.88 11.71 -2.72
N ILE A 74 -11.87 11.62 -3.62
CA ILE A 74 -12.51 10.36 -4.00
C ILE A 74 -11.50 9.44 -4.70
N SER A 75 -10.65 9.98 -5.59
CA SER A 75 -9.66 9.17 -6.30
C SER A 75 -8.61 8.57 -5.36
N SER A 76 -8.04 9.38 -4.47
CA SER A 76 -6.98 8.96 -3.53
C SER A 76 -7.46 8.04 -2.42
N PHE A 77 -8.66 8.27 -1.86
CA PHE A 77 -9.15 7.50 -0.70
C PHE A 77 -10.13 6.38 -1.05
N LEU A 78 -10.75 6.39 -2.24
CA LEU A 78 -11.77 5.41 -2.60
C LEU A 78 -11.45 4.67 -3.91
N ALA A 79 -11.34 5.38 -5.03
CA ALA A 79 -11.28 4.76 -6.35
C ALA A 79 -9.98 3.96 -6.55
N VAL A 80 -8.82 4.58 -6.29
CA VAL A 80 -7.52 3.93 -6.48
C VAL A 80 -7.32 2.73 -5.54
N PRO A 81 -7.62 2.82 -4.24
CA PRO A 81 -7.53 1.66 -3.35
C PRO A 81 -8.36 0.46 -3.81
N ILE A 82 -9.59 0.70 -4.29
CA ILE A 82 -10.45 -0.36 -4.83
C ILE A 82 -9.83 -0.96 -6.10
N LEU A 83 -9.36 -0.11 -7.02
CA LEU A 83 -8.74 -0.55 -8.27
C LEU A 83 -7.49 -1.39 -8.01
N VAL A 84 -6.59 -0.92 -7.13
CA VAL A 84 -5.35 -1.63 -6.78
C VAL A 84 -5.66 -2.96 -6.11
N ARG A 85 -6.61 -3.00 -5.17
CA ARG A 85 -7.04 -4.25 -4.56
C ARG A 85 -7.54 -5.24 -5.61
N TRP A 86 -8.34 -4.78 -6.56
CA TRP A 86 -8.86 -5.63 -7.64
C TRP A 86 -7.73 -6.18 -8.53
N ILE A 87 -6.80 -5.32 -8.97
CA ILE A 87 -5.64 -5.71 -9.78
C ILE A 87 -4.76 -6.72 -9.04
N LEU A 88 -4.41 -6.44 -7.79
CA LEU A 88 -3.57 -7.32 -6.97
C LEU A 88 -4.25 -8.68 -6.74
N LEU A 89 -5.57 -8.72 -6.52
CA LEU A 89 -6.33 -9.97 -6.38
C LEU A 89 -6.37 -10.77 -7.69
N MET A 90 -6.60 -10.12 -8.83
CA MET A 90 -6.63 -10.78 -10.13
C MET A 90 -5.28 -11.41 -10.47
N LEU A 91 -4.19 -10.64 -10.31
CA LEU A 91 -2.84 -11.10 -10.61
C LEU A 91 -2.36 -12.15 -9.61
N SER A 92 -2.62 -11.96 -8.31
CA SER A 92 -2.25 -12.98 -7.31
C SER A 92 -2.97 -14.31 -7.56
N ARG A 93 -4.26 -14.31 -7.92
CA ARG A 93 -4.98 -15.54 -8.31
C ARG A 93 -4.34 -16.25 -9.49
N ARG A 94 -3.90 -15.49 -10.50
CA ARG A 94 -3.21 -16.02 -11.68
C ARG A 94 -1.84 -16.58 -11.36
N GLU A 95 -1.09 -15.94 -10.45
CA GLU A 95 0.23 -16.42 -10.06
C GLU A 95 0.15 -17.62 -9.11
N VAL A 96 -0.83 -17.65 -8.19
CA VAL A 96 -1.08 -18.79 -7.29
C VAL A 96 -1.51 -20.04 -8.05
N SER A 97 -2.19 -19.89 -9.19
CA SER A 97 -2.55 -21.03 -10.03
C SER A 97 -1.36 -21.65 -10.75
N ARG A 98 -0.20 -20.98 -10.81
CA ARG A 98 1.02 -21.53 -11.40
C ARG A 98 1.56 -22.68 -10.55
N ILE A 99 1.97 -23.75 -11.24
CA ILE A 99 2.49 -24.99 -10.63
C ILE A 99 3.66 -24.69 -9.69
N ALA A 100 4.62 -23.86 -10.11
CA ALA A 100 5.78 -23.48 -9.30
C ALA A 100 5.43 -22.88 -7.92
N TYR A 101 4.33 -22.12 -7.81
CA TYR A 101 3.91 -21.58 -6.52
C TYR A 101 3.29 -22.66 -5.64
N LYS A 102 2.51 -23.58 -6.22
CA LYS A 102 1.94 -24.72 -5.51
C LYS A 102 3.03 -25.65 -5.00
N ASP A 103 4.04 -25.92 -5.81
CA ASP A 103 5.20 -26.72 -5.44
C ASP A 103 5.96 -26.06 -4.28
N CYS A 104 6.19 -24.74 -4.35
CA CYS A 104 6.82 -24.00 -3.24
C CYS A 104 6.02 -24.11 -1.93
N LEU A 105 4.69 -24.03 -1.98
CA LEU A 105 3.86 -24.21 -0.78
C LEU A 105 3.92 -25.65 -0.26
N ARG A 106 3.99 -26.63 -1.16
CA ARG A 106 4.14 -28.05 -0.80
C ARG A 106 5.49 -28.32 -0.16
N ASP A 107 6.59 -27.81 -0.72
CA ASP A 107 7.93 -27.93 -0.13
C ASP A 107 8.00 -27.34 1.28
N ILE A 108 7.30 -26.22 1.50
CA ILE A 108 7.16 -25.63 2.84
C ILE A 108 6.38 -26.56 3.77
N HIS A 109 5.30 -27.17 3.29
CA HIS A 109 4.52 -28.10 4.09
C HIS A 109 5.35 -29.33 4.48
N ASP A 110 6.03 -29.93 3.51
CA ASP A 110 6.82 -31.14 3.67
C ASP A 110 8.00 -30.87 4.61
N SER A 111 8.74 -29.77 4.42
CA SER A 111 9.85 -29.39 5.31
C SER A 111 9.43 -29.11 6.75
N VAL A 112 8.27 -28.50 6.98
CA VAL A 112 7.72 -28.33 8.33
C VAL A 112 7.25 -29.68 8.89
N SER A 113 6.77 -30.58 8.04
CA SER A 113 6.29 -31.89 8.43
C SER A 113 7.39 -32.86 8.88
N ASP A 114 8.64 -32.58 8.54
CA ASP A 114 9.80 -33.37 8.95
C ASP A 114 10.43 -32.89 10.27
N LEU A 115 9.98 -31.74 10.81
CA LEU A 115 10.55 -31.18 12.03
C LEU A 115 10.13 -31.97 13.28
N ASN A 116 11.12 -32.23 14.14
CA ASN A 116 10.95 -32.80 15.48
C ASN A 116 10.42 -31.76 16.49
N ALA A 117 9.88 -32.20 17.63
CA ALA A 117 9.22 -31.32 18.60
C ALA A 117 10.10 -30.15 19.10
N ASP A 118 11.39 -30.39 19.35
CA ASP A 118 12.31 -29.34 19.79
C ASP A 118 12.68 -28.37 18.66
N GLN A 119 12.82 -28.87 17.44
CA GLN A 119 13.05 -28.04 16.25
C GLN A 119 11.85 -27.15 15.96
N VAL A 120 10.62 -27.65 16.17
CA VAL A 120 9.39 -26.86 16.00
C VAL A 120 9.35 -25.70 17.01
N LYS A 121 9.71 -25.93 18.28
CA LYS A 121 9.77 -24.85 19.29
C LYS A 121 10.69 -23.70 18.87
N VAL A 122 11.89 -24.03 18.38
CA VAL A 122 12.86 -23.05 17.88
C VAL A 122 12.31 -22.35 16.62
N ALA A 123 11.77 -23.12 15.68
CA ALA A 123 11.22 -22.59 14.43
C ALA A 123 10.05 -21.63 14.66
N VAL A 124 9.17 -21.88 15.64
CA VAL A 124 8.08 -20.97 16.03
C VAL A 124 8.65 -19.63 16.49
N ARG A 125 9.62 -19.66 17.41
CA ARG A 125 10.26 -18.46 17.98
C ARG A 125 10.87 -17.58 16.90
N ASP A 126 11.48 -18.20 15.88
CA ASP A 126 12.14 -17.49 14.79
C ASP A 126 11.17 -17.04 13.68
N ALA A 127 10.08 -17.77 13.47
CA ALA A 127 9.12 -17.50 12.39
C ALA A 127 8.23 -16.28 12.68
N TYR A 128 7.80 -16.08 13.92
CA TYR A 128 6.94 -14.95 14.29
C TYR A 128 7.52 -13.56 13.96
N PRO A 129 8.75 -13.20 14.37
CA PRO A 129 9.31 -11.89 14.05
C PRO A 129 9.52 -11.72 12.53
N LYS A 130 9.87 -12.80 11.82
CA LYS A 130 10.02 -12.79 10.35
C LYS A 130 8.67 -12.58 9.65
N ALA A 131 7.59 -13.19 10.15
CA ALA A 131 6.23 -13.00 9.64
C ALA A 131 5.75 -11.56 9.85
N ALA A 132 5.95 -10.98 11.04
CA ALA A 132 5.61 -9.58 11.32
C ALA A 132 6.37 -8.60 10.40
N LEU A 133 7.66 -8.85 10.16
CA LEU A 133 8.44 -8.07 9.19
C LEU A 133 7.93 -8.24 7.75
N ALA A 134 7.50 -9.45 7.38
CA ALA A 134 6.93 -9.73 6.06
C ALA A 134 5.60 -8.99 5.85
N GLU A 135 4.72 -8.93 6.85
CA GLU A 135 3.48 -8.15 6.80
C GLU A 135 3.75 -6.66 6.53
N ARG A 136 4.74 -6.07 7.21
CA ARG A 136 5.16 -4.68 6.94
C ARG A 136 5.71 -4.49 5.53
N LYS A 137 6.40 -5.49 4.98
CA LYS A 137 6.89 -5.45 3.59
C LYS A 137 5.76 -5.58 2.58
N ILE A 138 4.77 -6.45 2.85
CA ILE A 138 3.55 -6.58 2.03
C ILE A 138 2.76 -5.27 2.03
N LYS A 139 2.58 -4.64 3.19
CA LYS A 139 1.92 -3.33 3.29
C LYS A 139 2.63 -2.29 2.42
N ARG A 140 3.96 -2.19 2.52
CA ARG A 140 4.76 -1.28 1.67
C ARG A 140 4.60 -1.56 0.17
N VAL A 141 4.50 -2.81 -0.24
CA VAL A 141 4.27 -3.17 -1.65
C VAL A 141 2.89 -2.69 -2.11
N ILE A 142 1.86 -2.84 -1.26
CA ILE A 142 0.52 -2.32 -1.54
C ILE A 142 0.55 -0.80 -1.64
N ASP A 143 1.17 -0.12 -0.67
CA ASP A 143 1.30 1.35 -0.63
C ASP A 143 2.00 1.88 -1.91
N ILE A 144 3.09 1.24 -2.36
CA ILE A 144 3.78 1.60 -3.61
C ILE A 144 2.87 1.42 -4.82
N THR A 145 2.08 0.33 -4.84
CA THR A 145 1.15 0.06 -5.95
C THR A 145 0.03 1.11 -5.98
N GLU A 146 -0.48 1.52 -4.82
CA GLU A 146 -1.45 2.62 -4.68
C GLU A 146 -0.90 3.95 -5.18
N VAL A 147 0.31 4.33 -4.76
CA VAL A 147 0.96 5.56 -5.24
C VAL A 147 1.12 5.53 -6.76
N TYR A 148 1.63 4.44 -7.31
CA TYR A 148 1.85 4.32 -8.76
C TYR A 148 0.54 4.39 -9.54
N ALA A 149 -0.49 3.65 -9.10
CA ALA A 149 -1.79 3.65 -9.75
C ALA A 149 -2.49 5.01 -9.64
N PHE A 150 -2.36 5.69 -8.50
CA PHE A 150 -2.85 7.06 -8.33
C PHE A 150 -2.14 8.02 -9.27
N SER A 151 -0.80 8.00 -9.32
CA SER A 151 -0.03 8.85 -10.24
C SER A 151 -0.45 8.61 -11.69
N LEU A 152 -0.65 7.37 -12.11
CA LEU A 152 -1.09 7.05 -13.46
C LEU A 152 -2.49 7.64 -13.76
N LEU A 153 -3.43 7.54 -12.83
CA LEU A 153 -4.77 8.11 -12.97
C LEU A 153 -4.76 9.65 -12.94
N PHE A 154 -3.92 10.24 -12.09
CA PHE A 154 -3.73 11.69 -12.00
C PHE A 154 -3.13 12.26 -13.29
N PHE A 155 -2.03 11.68 -13.78
CA PHE A 155 -1.42 12.14 -15.04
C PHE A 155 -2.28 11.82 -16.26
N PHE A 156 -3.14 10.79 -16.20
CA PHE A 156 -4.16 10.58 -17.24
C PHE A 156 -5.17 11.74 -17.28
N TYR A 157 -5.64 12.20 -16.12
CA TYR A 157 -6.50 13.38 -16.03
C TYR A 157 -5.82 14.63 -16.58
N GLU A 158 -4.57 14.89 -16.19
CA GLU A 158 -3.78 16.01 -16.69
C GLU A 158 -3.50 15.93 -18.19
N PHE A 159 -3.35 14.72 -18.74
CA PHE A 159 -3.23 14.49 -20.18
C PHE A 159 -4.54 14.85 -20.90
N LEU A 160 -5.70 14.43 -20.39
CA LEU A 160 -7.00 14.80 -20.95
C LEU A 160 -7.27 16.31 -20.85
N ALA A 161 -6.78 16.96 -19.80
CA ALA A 161 -6.84 18.40 -19.62
C ALA A 161 -5.83 19.18 -20.48
N GLY A 162 -4.95 18.50 -21.23
CA GLY A 162 -3.94 19.11 -22.09
C GLY A 162 -2.75 19.76 -21.35
N ARG A 163 -2.58 19.47 -20.06
CA ARG A 163 -1.57 20.11 -19.19
C ARG A 163 -0.26 19.34 -19.12
N SER A 164 -0.29 17.99 -19.15
CA SER A 164 0.95 17.20 -19.12
C SER A 164 0.83 15.81 -19.78
N GLY A 165 1.26 15.69 -21.05
CA GLY A 165 1.20 14.41 -21.79
C GLY A 165 2.39 13.48 -21.63
N GLY A 166 3.60 14.01 -21.40
CA GLY A 166 4.82 13.20 -21.30
C GLY A 166 4.90 12.33 -20.04
N ALA A 167 4.38 12.83 -18.91
CA ALA A 167 4.42 12.11 -17.64
C ALA A 167 3.51 10.87 -17.64
N PHE A 168 2.32 10.97 -18.26
CA PHE A 168 1.39 9.85 -18.36
C PHE A 168 2.00 8.67 -19.14
N THR A 169 2.54 8.93 -20.34
CA THR A 169 3.13 7.86 -21.17
C THR A 169 4.35 7.24 -20.51
N PHE A 170 5.19 8.05 -19.86
CA PHE A 170 6.36 7.56 -19.12
C PHE A 170 5.99 6.61 -17.97
N LEU A 171 4.89 6.87 -17.26
CA LEU A 171 4.42 6.01 -16.18
C LEU A 171 3.62 4.80 -16.67
N LEU A 172 2.87 4.95 -17.78
CA LEU A 172 2.03 3.89 -18.32
C LEU A 172 2.85 2.69 -18.82
N ILE A 173 3.95 2.93 -19.51
CA ILE A 173 4.80 1.89 -20.11
C ILE A 173 5.33 0.88 -19.07
N PRO A 174 6.00 1.31 -17.98
CA PRO A 174 6.52 0.40 -16.96
C PRO A 174 5.44 -0.18 -16.03
N PHE A 175 4.23 0.40 -15.99
CA PHE A 175 3.22 0.03 -15.00
C PHE A 175 2.90 -1.47 -14.94
N PRO A 176 2.60 -2.17 -16.06
CA PRO A 176 2.28 -3.60 -16.01
C PRO A 176 3.44 -4.44 -15.45
N LEU A 177 4.68 -4.10 -15.83
CA LEU A 177 5.88 -4.79 -15.37
C LEU A 177 6.11 -4.57 -13.87
N VAL A 178 5.99 -3.32 -13.41
CA VAL A 178 6.15 -2.96 -11.99
C VAL A 178 5.11 -3.71 -11.15
N VAL A 179 3.84 -3.66 -11.53
CA VAL A 179 2.77 -4.36 -10.82
C VAL A 179 3.02 -5.87 -10.80
N TYR A 180 3.47 -6.45 -11.92
CA TYR A 180 3.81 -7.87 -11.98
C TYR A 180 4.93 -8.25 -10.98
N LEU A 181 6.03 -7.51 -10.97
CA LEU A 181 7.15 -7.74 -10.05
C LEU A 181 6.74 -7.56 -8.58
N LEU A 182 5.88 -6.57 -8.29
CA LEU A 182 5.34 -6.33 -6.95
C LEU A 182 4.45 -7.48 -6.47
N VAL A 183 3.59 -8.04 -7.35
CA VAL A 183 2.76 -9.22 -7.03
C VAL A 183 3.63 -10.45 -6.74
N GLN A 184 4.66 -10.71 -7.56
CA GLN A 184 5.60 -11.80 -7.30
C GLN A 184 6.28 -11.64 -5.93
N ARG A 185 6.75 -10.42 -5.62
CA ARG A 185 7.39 -10.11 -4.35
C ARG A 185 6.45 -10.29 -3.16
N LEU A 186 5.17 -9.90 -3.31
CA LEU A 186 4.13 -10.09 -2.30
C LEU A 186 3.91 -11.59 -2.02
N LEU A 187 3.75 -12.39 -3.07
CA LEU A 187 3.53 -13.84 -2.96
C LEU A 187 4.74 -14.57 -2.35
N PHE A 188 5.95 -14.12 -2.68
CA PHE A 188 7.18 -14.64 -2.09
C PHE A 188 7.25 -14.35 -0.59
N PHE A 189 7.00 -13.12 -0.15
CA PHE A 189 6.98 -12.79 1.29
C PHE A 189 5.89 -13.56 2.03
N TYR A 190 4.72 -13.72 1.40
CA TYR A 190 3.63 -14.50 1.96
C TYR A 190 4.03 -15.97 2.15
N ALA A 191 4.49 -16.64 1.09
CA ALA A 191 4.87 -18.06 1.16
C ALA A 191 6.00 -18.29 2.17
N ARG A 192 7.12 -17.58 2.00
CA ARG A 192 8.36 -17.85 2.76
C ARG A 192 8.26 -17.55 4.25
N HIS A 193 7.46 -16.56 4.65
CA HIS A 193 7.44 -16.10 6.04
C HIS A 193 6.10 -16.28 6.71
N ILE A 194 5.00 -15.88 6.06
CA ILE A 194 3.66 -15.94 6.68
C ILE A 194 3.10 -17.35 6.64
N TYR A 195 3.11 -17.99 5.46
CA TYR A 195 2.61 -19.36 5.31
C TYR A 195 3.47 -20.36 6.08
N TYR A 196 4.80 -20.26 5.98
CA TYR A 196 5.72 -21.03 6.82
C TYR A 196 5.40 -20.89 8.31
N CYS A 197 5.25 -19.65 8.82
CA CYS A 197 4.89 -19.43 10.23
C CYS A 197 3.56 -20.07 10.61
N LYS A 198 2.54 -20.00 9.74
CA LYS A 198 1.25 -20.66 9.96
C LYS A 198 1.39 -22.19 10.04
N CYS A 199 2.18 -22.79 9.15
CA CYS A 199 2.42 -24.24 9.15
C CYS A 199 3.16 -24.68 10.42
N VAL A 200 4.22 -23.96 10.81
CA VAL A 200 4.98 -24.28 12.03
C VAL A 200 4.12 -24.10 13.28
N ALA A 201 3.33 -23.03 13.36
CA ALA A 201 2.41 -22.80 14.48
C ALA A 201 1.33 -23.90 14.58
N ALA A 202 0.77 -24.33 13.45
CA ALA A 202 -0.19 -25.43 13.42
C ALA A 202 0.43 -26.76 13.87
N ARG A 203 1.68 -27.03 13.49
CA ARG A 203 2.40 -28.23 13.95
C ARG A 203 2.78 -28.16 15.42
N PHE A 204 3.18 -26.99 15.92
CA PHE A 204 3.43 -26.78 17.34
C PHE A 204 2.19 -27.04 18.19
N ALA A 205 1.01 -26.61 17.72
CA ALA A 205 -0.25 -26.89 18.39
C ALA A 205 -0.53 -28.40 18.52
N LYS A 206 -0.13 -29.22 17.54
CA LYS A 206 -0.28 -30.69 17.60
C LYS A 206 0.61 -31.36 18.64
N PHE A 207 1.80 -30.84 18.91
CA PHE A 207 2.71 -31.37 19.93
C PHE A 207 2.36 -30.94 21.36
N ARG A 208 1.38 -30.04 21.51
CA ARG A 208 0.93 -29.53 22.81
C ARG A 208 -0.29 -30.27 23.35
N ILE A 209 -0.86 -31.17 22.55
CA ILE A 209 -1.90 -32.15 22.89
C ILE A 209 -1.20 -33.45 23.26
#